data_AF-A0A067ET59-F1
#
_entry.id   AF-A0A067ET59-F1
#
_cell.length_a   1.000
_cell.length_b   1.000
_cell.length_c   1.000
_cell.angle_alpha   90.00
_cell.angle_beta   90.00
_cell.angle_gamma   90.00
#
_symmetry.space_group_name_H-M   'P 1'
#
loop_
_entity.id
_entity.type
_entity.pdbx_description
1 polymer ?
#
loop_
_entity_poly.entity_id
_entity_poly.type
_entity_poly.pdbx_seq_one_letter_code
_entity_poly.pdbx_strand_id
1 'polypeptide(L)' 'IAVVKDSNDPYEDFRRSMLQMIMEKEIYSNDDLKELLNCFLQLNSPSNHDVIVQAFTGVWNEAVSKSPKKPCDDQSHES' A
#
# COMPACT_ATOMS: atom_id res chain seq x y z
N ILE A 1 -2.04 -30.47 -7.99
CA ILE A 1 -2.81 -29.74 -6.96
C ILE A 1 -2.13 -28.38 -6.82
N ALA A 2 -2.80 -27.30 -7.21
CA ALA A 2 -2.28 -25.96 -6.94
C ALA A 2 -2.42 -25.73 -5.44
N VAL A 3 -1.28 -25.64 -4.75
CA VAL A 3 -1.27 -25.33 -3.32
C VAL A 3 -1.71 -23.88 -3.24
N VAL A 4 -2.97 -23.65 -2.88
CA VAL A 4 -3.42 -22.34 -2.44
C VAL A 4 -2.47 -22.00 -1.31
N LYS A 5 -1.58 -21.04 -1.53
CA LYS A 5 -0.91 -20.35 -0.42
C LYS A 5 -2.04 -19.55 0.23
N ASP A 6 -2.83 -20.23 1.05
CA ASP A 6 -3.43 -19.57 2.19
C ASP A 6 -2.22 -19.15 3.01
N SER A 7 -1.74 -17.92 2.82
CA SER A 7 -1.08 -17.33 3.98
C SER A 7 -2.17 -17.20 5.03
N ASN A 8 -1.79 -17.42 6.29
CA ASN A 8 -2.73 -17.26 7.40
C ASN A 8 -3.21 -15.81 7.57
N ASP A 9 -2.72 -14.86 6.75
CA ASP A 9 -3.05 -13.44 6.83
C ASP A 9 -3.32 -12.81 5.45
N PRO A 10 -4.59 -12.84 4.98
CA PRO A 10 -4.99 -12.22 3.72
C PRO A 10 -4.64 -10.73 3.64
N TYR A 11 -4.59 -10.01 4.77
CA TYR A 11 -4.22 -8.60 4.79
C TYR A 11 -2.78 -8.40 4.33
N GLU A 12 -1.84 -9.17 4.90
CA GLU A 12 -0.43 -9.07 4.53
C GLU A 12 -0.17 -9.55 3.09
N ASP A 13 -0.91 -10.54 2.60
CA ASP A 13 -0.81 -10.99 1.20
C ASP A 13 -1.24 -9.92 0.20
N PHE A 14 -2.39 -9.29 0.43
CA PHE A 14 -2.87 -8.21 -0.42
C PHE A 14 -1.93 -7.01 -0.35
N ARG A 15 -1.48 -6.65 0.86
CA ARG A 15 -0.54 -5.54 1.07
C ARG A 15 0.76 -5.74 0.31
N ARG A 16 1.38 -6.93 0.42
CA ARG A 16 2.62 -7.28 -0.29
C ARG A 16 2.41 -7.25 -1.80
N SER A 17 1.30 -7.82 -2.27
CA SER A 17 0.97 -7.85 -3.70
C SER A 17 0.78 -6.43 -4.27
N MET A 18 0.12 -5.54 -3.53
CA MET A 18 -0.04 -4.13 -3.91
C MET A 18 1.31 -3.40 -3.95
N LEU A 19 2.17 -3.57 -2.94
CA LEU A 19 3.50 -2.97 -2.91
C LEU A 19 4.36 -3.44 -4.08
N GLN A 20 4.34 -4.74 -4.41
CA GLN A 20 5.05 -5.25 -5.58
C GLN A 20 4.52 -4.65 -6.88
N MET A 21 3.20 -4.56 -7.07
CA MET A 21 2.61 -3.92 -8.24
C MET A 21 3.01 -2.45 -8.35
N ILE A 22 3.04 -1.72 -7.23
CA ILE A 22 3.45 -0.32 -7.20
C ILE A 22 4.91 -0.16 -7.66
N MET A 23 5.81 -1.00 -7.15
CA MET A 23 7.24 -0.95 -7.50
C MET A 23 7.51 -1.42 -8.92
N GLU A 24 6.88 -2.50 -9.37
CA GLU A 24 7.13 -3.10 -10.68
C GLU A 24 6.46 -2.35 -11.83
N LYS A 25 5.28 -1.76 -11.58
CA LYS A 25 4.52 -0.99 -12.59
C LYS A 25 4.67 0.52 -12.42
N GLU A 26 5.47 0.97 -11.46
CA GLU A 26 5.74 2.39 -11.20
C GLU A 26 4.46 3.21 -10.95
N ILE A 27 3.52 2.65 -10.19
CA ILE A 27 2.21 3.25 -9.87
C ILE A 27 2.38 4.24 -8.71
N TYR A 28 2.67 5.50 -9.03
CA TYR A 28 2.91 6.55 -8.03
C TYR A 28 1.85 7.66 -7.99
N SER A 29 0.95 7.69 -8.98
CA SER A 29 -0.12 8.69 -9.00
C SER A 29 -1.33 8.23 -8.19
N ASN A 30 -2.12 9.21 -7.71
CA ASN A 30 -3.37 8.94 -7.01
C ASN A 30 -4.35 8.13 -7.86
N ASP A 31 -4.40 8.40 -9.16
CA ASP A 31 -5.37 7.78 -10.06
C ASP A 31 -4.94 6.34 -10.39
N ASP A 32 -3.66 6.09 -10.62
CA ASP A 32 -3.15 4.72 -10.82
C ASP A 32 -3.36 3.85 -9.56
N LEU A 33 -3.20 4.43 -8.37
CA LEU A 33 -3.46 3.73 -7.11
C LEU A 33 -4.95 3.39 -6.91
N LYS A 34 -5.86 4.28 -7.34
CA LYS A 34 -7.30 3.97 -7.36
C LYS A 34 -7.63 2.87 -8.37
N GLU A 35 -7.01 2.91 -9.56
CA GLU A 35 -7.18 1.84 -10.55
C GLU A 35 -6.67 0.50 -10.03
N LEU A 36 -5.53 0.49 -9.34
CA LEU A 36 -4.99 -0.69 -8.68
C LEU A 36 -5.99 -1.26 -7.67
N LEU A 37 -6.52 -0.42 -6.77
CA LEU A 37 -7.54 -0.83 -5.81
C LEU A 37 -8.78 -1.41 -6.50
N ASN A 38 -9.29 -0.73 -7.52
CA ASN A 38 -10.46 -1.17 -8.27
C ASN A 38 -10.21 -2.53 -8.95
N CYS A 39 -9.01 -2.76 -9.50
CA CYS A 39 -8.63 -4.06 -10.06
C CYS A 39 -8.69 -5.17 -9.01
N PHE A 40 -8.14 -4.95 -7.80
CA PHE A 40 -8.21 -5.94 -6.72
C PHE A 40 -9.66 -6.23 -6.30
N LEU A 41 -10.52 -5.21 -6.22
CA LEU A 41 -11.94 -5.40 -5.87
C LEU A 41 -12.70 -6.18 -6.95
N GLN A 42 -12.43 -5.93 -8.23
CA GLN A 42 -13.09 -6.66 -9.33
C GLN A 42 -12.62 -8.10 -9.47
N LEU A 43 -11.34 -8.36 -9.20
CA LEU A 43 -10.74 -9.69 -9.30
C LEU A 43 -11.07 -10.61 -8.11
N ASN A 44 -11.60 -10.06 -7.01
CA ASN A 44 -11.86 -10.80 -5.78
C ASN A 44 -13.33 -10.73 -5.37
N SER A 45 -13.80 -11.78 -4.71
CA SER A 45 -15.14 -11.84 -4.14
C SER A 45 -15.38 -10.71 -3.12
N PRO A 46 -16.63 -10.22 -2.98
CA PRO A 46 -17.00 -9.19 -1.99
C PRO A 46 -16.58 -9.52 -0.55
N SER A 47 -16.48 -10.80 -0.19
CA SER A 47 -15.98 -11.25 1.11
C SER A 47 -14.56 -10.77 1.43
N ASN A 48 -13.76 -10.48 0.41
CA ASN A 48 -12.38 -10.03 0.55
C ASN A 48 -12.24 -8.51 0.43
N HIS A 49 -13.32 -7.79 0.08
CA HIS A 49 -13.23 -6.34 -0.18
C HIS A 49 -12.78 -5.56 1.04
N ASP A 50 -13.29 -5.91 2.22
CA ASP A 50 -12.92 -5.24 3.47
C ASP A 50 -11.41 -5.35 3.75
N VAL A 51 -10.84 -6.54 3.59
CA VAL A 51 -9.41 -6.77 3.82
C VAL A 51 -8.53 -6.12 2.74
N ILE A 52 -9.00 -6.07 1.49
CA ILE A 52 -8.34 -5.37 0.39
C ILE A 52 -8.27 -3.85 0.67
N VAL A 53 -9.37 -3.25 1.11
CA VAL A 53 -9.43 -1.81 1.45
C VAL A 53 -8.54 -1.49 2.65
N GLN A 54 -8.52 -2.36 3.67
CA GLN A 54 -7.62 -2.22 4.81
C GLN A 54 -6.15 -2.27 4.37
N ALA A 55 -5.77 -3.27 3.56
CA ALA A 55 -4.41 -3.40 3.04
C ALA A 55 -3.98 -2.17 2.23
N PHE A 56 -4.86 -1.68 1.35
CA PHE A 56 -4.63 -0.46 0.57
C PHE A 56 -4.40 0.77 1.47
N THR A 57 -5.22 0.93 2.51
CA THR A 57 -5.06 2.03 3.48
C THR A 57 -3.74 1.93 4.23
N GLY A 58 -3.29 0.71 4.56
CA GLY A 58 -1.97 0.46 5.15
C GLY A 58 -0.82 0.89 4.25
N VAL A 59 -0.88 0.53 2.96
CA VAL A 59 0.11 0.95 1.94
C VAL A 59 0.12 2.47 1.77
N TRP A 60 -1.06 3.08 1.68
CA TRP A 60 -1.21 4.52 1.55
C TRP A 60 -0.56 5.25 2.72
N ASN A 61 -0.91 4.87 3.95
CA ASN A 61 -0.35 5.47 5.16
C ASN A 61 1.17 5.35 5.22
N GLU A 62 1.74 4.22 4.79
CA GLU A 62 3.20 4.04 4.72
C GLU A 62 3.84 4.96 3.67
N ALA A 63 3.20 5.11 2.50
CA ALA A 63 3.68 5.99 1.44
C ALA A 63 3.70 7.48 1.87
N VAL A 64 2.64 7.97 2.53
CA VAL A 64 2.62 9.35 3.07
C VAL A 64 3.51 9.53 4.30
N SER A 65 3.67 8.51 5.15
CA SER A 65 4.50 8.62 6.37
C SER A 65 6.00 8.64 6.10
N LYS A 66 6.45 8.12 4.94
CA LYS A 66 7.86 8.13 4.53
C LYS A 66 8.31 9.45 3.89
N SER A 67 7.47 10.48 3.85
CA SER A 67 7.92 11.83 3.50
C SER A 67 9.09 12.21 4.42
N PRO A 68 10.27 12.61 3.89
CA PRO A 68 11.38 13.02 4.74
C PRO A 68 10.89 14.20 5.58
N LYS A 69 10.87 14.01 6.90
CA LYS A 69 10.79 15.15 7.83
C LYS A 69 11.94 16.07 7.41
N LYS A 70 11.63 17.30 6.97
CA LYS A 70 12.68 18.30 6.75
C LYS A 70 13.56 18.28 8.00
N PRO A 71 14.89 18.16 7.89
CA PRO A 71 15.75 18.50 9.00
C PRO A 71 15.34 19.92 9.39
N CYS A 72 14.85 20.11 10.62
CA CYS A 72 14.78 21.46 11.15
C CYS A 72 16.23 21.93 11.20
N ASP A 73 16.59 22.88 10.32
CA ASP A 73 17.76 23.72 10.51
C ASP A 73 17.51 24.52 11.80
N ASP A 74 17.85 23.92 12.94
CA ASP A 74 18.00 24.63 14.21
C ASP A 74 19.32 25.40 14.12
N GLN A 75 19.30 26.51 13.41
CA GLN A 75 20.32 27.54 13.51
C GLN A 75 19.76 28.67 14.38
N SER A 76 19.76 28.43 15.68
CA SER A 76 19.80 29.49 16.69
C SER A 76 20.44 28.94 17.96
N HIS A 77 21.73 29.20 18.09
CA HIS A 77 22.20 29.97 19.23
C HIS A 77 23.45 30.74 18.81
N GLU A 78 23.23 32.00 18.44
CA GLU A 78 24.14 33.07 18.77
C GLU A 78 24.16 33.21 20.31
N SER A 79 25.34 33.01 20.91
CA SER A 79 25.92 33.79 22.02
C SER A 79 27.20 33.11 22.52
#